data_AF-A0A849BJV1-F1
#
_entry.id   AF-A0A849BJV1-F1
#
_cell.length_a   1.000
_cell.length_b   1.000
_cell.length_c   1.000
_cell.angle_alpha   90.00
_cell.angle_beta   90.00
_cell.angle_gamma   90.00
#
_symmetry.space_group_name_H-M   'P 1'
#
loop_
_entity.id
_entity.type
_entity.pdbx_description
1 polymer ?
#
loop_
_entity_poly.entity_id
_entity_poly.type
_entity_poly.pdbx_seq_one_letter_code
_entity_poly.pdbx_strand_id
1 'polypeptide(L)'
;MRARFAAALSALYATEVPAYGTLVEVAGEVNAAVLAADPQAAQELGSIERVTAERHGAIRVGTARELAQVGQVFAALGMRPVGFYDLREAGQPVPVVSTAFRPVDDAELAANPFRVFTSVLATDDRRFFDADLQARLEARLAERELFSPALLDLAARAEADGGLAPDDADAFVVAATAAFALSPEPVDAAWYAELERVSGVAADIGGVGSTHVNHLTPRVLDIDALYARMTERGVAMIDAIQGPPGGGAPVLLRQTSFRALSEPRAMRDPDGSVRAGALRVRFGEVEARGCAVTPAGRARYDAWMAAEGSAADRDALWRRLFPDEADAQAAAGLTQVRWVPVADRPRDGATPPADLARLLADGWVRAEPVVYEDFLPASAAGIFASNLDGTGERRADAGGSSRDAGWLADALGREVLDPADLYAAASTTSAAEAARALGLPPLEQPAARPLGQVLDAPVATA
;
A
#
# COMPACT_ATOMS: atom_id res chain seq x y z
N MET A 1 -15.81 -0.53 13.27
CA MET A 1 -14.64 -1.13 13.97
C MET A 1 -13.30 -0.73 13.35
N ARG A 2 -13.13 -0.81 12.02
CA ARG A 2 -11.87 -0.48 11.30
C ARG A 2 -11.24 0.85 11.69
N ALA A 3 -12.00 1.95 11.69
CA ALA A 3 -11.49 3.27 12.08
C ALA A 3 -10.94 3.31 13.52
N ARG A 4 -11.57 2.60 14.46
CA ARG A 4 -11.12 2.50 15.86
C ARG A 4 -9.84 1.70 15.98
N PHE A 5 -9.73 0.59 15.25
CA PHE A 5 -8.51 -0.20 15.17
C PHE A 5 -7.35 0.61 14.57
N ALA A 6 -7.57 1.31 13.45
CA ALA A 6 -6.56 2.16 12.81
C ALA A 6 -6.07 3.29 13.73
N ALA A 7 -6.97 3.88 14.54
CA ALA A 7 -6.61 4.88 15.54
C ALA A 7 -5.81 4.28 16.70
N ALA A 8 -6.25 3.14 17.24
CA ALA A 8 -5.56 2.44 18.32
C ALA A 8 -4.16 1.98 17.91
N LEU A 9 -4.02 1.43 16.69
CA LEU A 9 -2.74 1.02 16.12
C LEU A 9 -1.79 2.20 15.93
N SER A 10 -2.30 3.35 15.49
CA SER A 10 -1.52 4.58 15.36
C SER A 10 -1.03 5.11 16.71
N ALA A 11 -1.87 5.08 17.74
CA ALA A 11 -1.47 5.49 19.09
C ALA A 11 -0.41 4.54 19.69
N LEU A 12 -0.57 3.23 19.48
CA LEU A 12 0.41 2.22 19.86
C LEU A 12 1.76 2.49 19.15
N TYR A 13 1.73 2.64 17.82
CA TYR A 13 2.94 2.83 17.03
C TYR A 13 3.65 4.16 17.36
N ALA A 14 2.91 5.24 17.65
CA ALA A 14 3.48 6.50 18.13
C ALA A 14 4.16 6.39 19.50
N THR A 15 3.65 5.51 20.38
CA THR A 15 4.27 5.22 21.67
C THR A 15 5.57 4.46 21.50
N GLU A 16 5.59 3.48 20.58
CA GLU A 16 6.74 2.63 20.34
C GLU A 16 7.81 3.29 19.44
N VAL A 17 7.42 4.21 18.55
CA VAL A 17 8.30 4.89 17.59
C VAL A 17 8.05 6.40 17.63
N PRO A 18 8.73 7.16 18.50
CA PRO A 18 8.47 8.59 18.69
C PRO A 18 8.58 9.43 17.41
N ALA A 19 9.47 9.07 16.48
CA ALA A 19 9.61 9.75 15.19
C ALA A 19 8.34 9.66 14.31
N TYR A 20 7.52 8.62 14.47
CA TYR A 20 6.22 8.53 13.81
C TYR A 20 5.24 9.59 14.33
N GLY A 21 5.27 9.91 15.62
CA GLY A 21 4.46 11.01 16.18
C GLY A 21 4.75 12.34 15.49
N THR A 22 6.04 12.67 15.34
CA THR A 22 6.48 13.86 14.59
C THR A 22 6.05 13.80 13.12
N LEU A 23 6.12 12.64 12.48
CA LEU A 23 5.68 12.47 11.10
C LEU A 23 4.19 12.78 10.92
N VAL A 24 3.34 12.26 11.81
CA VAL A 24 1.89 12.51 11.77
C VAL A 24 1.57 13.99 11.99
N GLU A 25 2.28 14.65 12.90
CA GLU A 25 2.16 16.09 13.14
C GLU A 25 2.50 16.90 11.88
N VAL A 26 3.67 16.64 11.27
CA VAL A 26 4.10 17.33 10.04
C VAL A 26 3.13 17.07 8.88
N ALA A 27 2.65 15.84 8.70
CA ALA A 27 1.64 15.53 7.70
C ALA A 27 0.36 16.35 7.91
N GLY A 28 -0.10 16.48 9.16
CA GLY A 28 -1.25 17.32 9.52
C GLY A 28 -1.02 18.79 9.16
N GLU A 29 0.13 19.36 9.49
CA GLU A 29 0.47 20.75 9.16
C GLU A 29 0.55 21.00 7.65
N VAL A 30 1.11 20.06 6.88
CA VAL A 30 1.21 20.16 5.42
C VAL A 30 -0.18 20.09 4.80
N ASN A 31 -0.99 19.11 5.21
CA ASN A 31 -2.36 18.96 4.70
C ASN A 31 -3.22 20.20 4.99
N ALA A 32 -3.09 20.77 6.20
CA ALA A 32 -3.78 22.01 6.56
C ALA A 32 -3.33 23.20 5.70
N ALA A 33 -2.04 23.30 5.37
CA ALA A 33 -1.51 24.35 4.51
C ALA A 33 -2.02 24.22 3.06
N VAL A 34 -2.06 23.00 2.51
CA VAL A 34 -2.61 22.73 1.17
C VAL A 34 -4.11 23.06 1.13
N LEU A 35 -4.88 22.61 2.13
CA LEU A 35 -6.31 22.93 2.24
C LEU A 35 -6.57 24.43 2.33
N ALA A 36 -5.75 25.17 3.08
CA ALA A 36 -5.90 26.62 3.21
C ALA A 36 -5.56 27.37 1.91
N ALA A 37 -4.65 26.84 1.09
CA ALA A 37 -4.25 27.43 -0.17
C ALA A 37 -5.28 27.18 -1.29
N ASP A 38 -5.76 25.94 -1.41
CA ASP A 38 -6.76 25.54 -2.40
C ASP A 38 -7.69 24.44 -1.84
N PRO A 39 -8.85 24.83 -1.28
CA PRO A 39 -9.78 23.87 -0.69
C PRO A 39 -10.38 22.87 -1.68
N GLN A 40 -10.44 23.24 -2.97
CA GLN A 40 -11.00 22.38 -4.00
C GLN A 40 -9.97 21.32 -4.38
N ALA A 41 -8.75 21.74 -4.75
CA ALA A 41 -7.67 20.82 -5.12
C ALA A 41 -7.32 19.84 -3.97
N ALA A 42 -7.32 20.33 -2.72
CA ALA A 42 -7.03 19.51 -1.54
C ALA A 42 -8.01 18.34 -1.34
N GLN A 43 -9.21 18.41 -1.92
CA GLN A 43 -10.28 17.43 -1.75
C GLN A 43 -10.60 16.63 -3.01
N GLU A 44 -9.89 16.85 -4.11
CA GLU A 44 -10.09 16.12 -5.37
C GLU A 44 -9.87 14.61 -5.21
N LEU A 45 -8.92 14.22 -4.36
CA LEU A 45 -8.54 12.82 -4.12
C LEU A 45 -9.03 12.33 -2.74
N GLY A 46 -10.20 12.81 -2.32
CA GLY A 46 -10.90 12.45 -1.09
C GLY A 46 -11.03 13.61 -0.11
N SER A 47 -12.06 13.57 0.75
CA SER A 47 -12.30 14.60 1.75
C SER A 47 -11.12 14.75 2.71
N ILE A 48 -10.97 15.94 3.32
CA ILE A 48 -9.87 16.16 4.24
C ILE A 48 -9.95 15.24 5.46
N GLU A 49 -11.15 14.91 5.94
CA GLU A 49 -11.35 13.97 7.04
C GLU A 49 -10.82 12.58 6.70
N ARG A 50 -11.09 12.12 5.46
CA ARG A 50 -10.53 10.87 4.94
C ARG A 50 -9.01 10.95 4.90
N VAL A 51 -8.44 11.99 4.28
CA VAL A 51 -6.98 12.15 4.13
C VAL A 51 -6.27 12.18 5.49
N THR A 52 -6.81 12.90 6.47
CA THR A 52 -6.22 13.00 7.81
C THR A 52 -6.29 11.69 8.59
N ALA A 53 -7.36 10.90 8.42
CA ALA A 53 -7.50 9.59 9.06
C ALA A 53 -6.77 8.46 8.31
N GLU A 54 -6.45 8.68 7.05
CA GLU A 54 -5.91 7.68 6.12
C GLU A 54 -4.50 7.25 6.52
N ARG A 55 -4.35 5.93 6.71
CA ARG A 55 -3.10 5.25 7.01
C ARG A 55 -3.03 3.92 6.30
N HIS A 56 -1.82 3.45 6.04
CA HIS A 56 -1.59 2.02 5.85
C HIS A 56 -0.57 1.50 6.86
N GLY A 57 -0.74 0.26 7.30
CA GLY A 57 0.27 -0.49 8.05
C GLY A 57 0.95 -1.53 7.18
N ALA A 58 2.07 -2.05 7.66
CA ALA A 58 2.66 -3.28 7.14
C ALA A 58 2.96 -4.25 8.27
N ILE A 59 2.62 -5.53 8.07
CA ILE A 59 2.91 -6.62 9.00
C ILE A 59 3.53 -7.79 8.24
N ARG A 60 4.18 -8.68 8.99
CA ARG A 60 4.76 -9.91 8.44
C ARG A 60 4.40 -11.12 9.30
N VAL A 61 4.20 -12.25 8.64
CA VAL A 61 3.93 -13.55 9.24
C VAL A 61 4.80 -14.64 8.60
N GLY A 62 4.99 -15.75 9.30
CA GLY A 62 5.90 -16.82 8.92
C GLY A 62 5.22 -18.01 8.24
N THR A 63 3.93 -18.25 8.48
CA THR A 63 3.24 -19.47 8.01
C THR A 63 1.91 -19.18 7.31
N ALA A 64 1.44 -20.14 6.51
CA ALA A 64 0.10 -20.09 5.92
C ALA A 64 -1.01 -20.08 7.00
N ARG A 65 -0.82 -20.80 8.11
CA ARG A 65 -1.74 -20.76 9.26
C ARG A 65 -1.86 -19.35 9.84
N GLU A 66 -0.74 -18.70 10.08
CA GLU A 66 -0.72 -17.32 10.59
C GLU A 66 -1.35 -16.35 9.58
N LEU A 67 -1.11 -16.56 8.28
CA LEU A 67 -1.72 -15.75 7.22
C LEU A 67 -3.26 -15.91 7.18
N ALA A 68 -3.78 -17.12 7.33
CA ALA A 68 -5.22 -17.37 7.45
C ALA A 68 -5.82 -16.66 8.66
N GLN A 69 -5.14 -16.69 9.81
CA GLN A 69 -5.56 -15.99 11.03
C GLN A 69 -5.59 -14.47 10.84
N VAL A 70 -4.58 -13.90 10.18
CA VAL A 70 -4.58 -12.49 9.76
C VAL A 70 -5.79 -12.20 8.87
N GLY A 71 -6.07 -13.09 7.91
CA GLY A 71 -7.23 -13.00 7.03
C GLY A 71 -8.55 -12.90 7.81
N GLN A 72 -8.72 -13.72 8.85
CA GLN A 72 -9.89 -13.71 9.73
C GLN A 72 -9.99 -12.40 10.53
N VAL A 73 -8.89 -11.95 11.14
CA VAL A 73 -8.85 -10.71 11.94
C VAL A 73 -9.18 -9.49 11.07
N PHE A 74 -8.65 -9.42 9.84
CA PHE A 74 -8.94 -8.30 8.96
C PHE A 74 -10.31 -8.40 8.28
N ALA A 75 -10.85 -9.59 8.05
CA ALA A 75 -12.23 -9.75 7.59
C ALA A 75 -13.24 -9.18 8.60
N ALA A 76 -13.02 -9.35 9.91
CA ALA A 76 -13.80 -8.72 10.98
C ALA A 76 -13.80 -7.18 10.93
N LEU A 77 -12.81 -6.59 10.24
CA LEU A 77 -12.70 -5.15 10.00
C LEU A 77 -13.26 -4.71 8.64
N GLY A 78 -13.93 -5.61 7.90
CA GLY A 78 -14.44 -5.34 6.57
C GLY A 78 -13.34 -5.22 5.51
N MET A 79 -12.20 -5.87 5.72
CA MET A 79 -11.05 -5.81 4.81
C MET A 79 -10.92 -7.13 4.03
N ARG A 80 -10.57 -7.01 2.76
CA ARG A 80 -10.38 -8.13 1.82
C ARG A 80 -8.93 -8.14 1.33
N PRO A 81 -8.34 -9.32 1.07
CA PRO A 81 -7.03 -9.40 0.43
C PRO A 81 -7.17 -8.96 -1.03
N VAL A 82 -6.37 -7.97 -1.41
CA VAL A 82 -6.35 -7.39 -2.76
C VAL A 82 -4.91 -7.38 -3.26
N GLY A 83 -4.73 -7.88 -4.48
CA GLY A 83 -3.45 -7.97 -5.15
C GLY A 83 -2.53 -9.06 -4.61
N PHE A 84 -1.61 -9.47 -5.47
CA PHE A 84 -0.52 -10.38 -5.16
C PHE A 84 0.81 -9.70 -5.49
N TYR A 85 1.73 -9.73 -4.54
CA TYR A 85 3.03 -9.08 -4.63
C TYR A 85 4.12 -10.11 -4.38
N ASP A 86 4.93 -10.40 -5.39
CA ASP A 86 6.09 -11.29 -5.24
C ASP A 86 7.38 -10.48 -5.06
N LEU A 87 7.79 -10.29 -3.80
CA LEU A 87 9.00 -9.52 -3.50
C LEU A 87 10.28 -10.36 -3.67
N ARG A 88 10.15 -11.66 -3.98
CA ARG A 88 11.29 -12.54 -4.28
C ARG A 88 11.85 -12.30 -5.68
N GLU A 89 11.09 -11.58 -6.51
CA GLU A 89 11.45 -11.20 -7.88
C GLU A 89 11.81 -9.71 -8.01
N ALA A 90 11.84 -8.98 -6.90
CA ALA A 90 12.23 -7.57 -6.90
C ALA A 90 13.73 -7.38 -7.19
N GLY A 91 14.13 -6.15 -7.55
CA GLY A 91 15.55 -5.82 -7.82
C GLY A 91 16.49 -6.12 -6.64
N GLN A 92 15.99 -5.98 -5.42
CA GLN A 92 16.60 -6.52 -4.20
C GLN A 92 15.64 -7.53 -3.57
N PRO A 93 15.80 -8.83 -3.90
CA PRO A 93 14.86 -9.87 -3.47
C PRO A 93 14.80 -10.05 -1.96
N VAL A 94 13.60 -10.23 -1.44
CA VAL A 94 13.36 -10.67 -0.06
C VAL A 94 12.46 -11.91 -0.06
N PRO A 95 12.58 -12.84 0.92
CA PRO A 95 11.95 -14.15 0.88
C PRO A 95 10.45 -14.13 1.25
N VAL A 96 9.66 -13.19 0.71
CA VAL A 96 8.24 -13.05 1.04
C VAL A 96 7.38 -12.86 -0.20
N VAL A 97 6.15 -13.35 -0.13
CA VAL A 97 5.04 -12.91 -0.98
C VAL A 97 4.00 -12.19 -0.13
N SER A 98 3.21 -11.31 -0.72
CA SER A 98 2.35 -10.41 0.03
C SER A 98 1.01 -10.11 -0.65
N THR A 99 0.09 -9.56 0.14
CA THR A 99 -1.19 -8.97 -0.31
C THR A 99 -1.53 -7.75 0.53
N ALA A 100 -2.47 -6.93 0.07
CA ALA A 100 -2.99 -5.81 0.83
C ALA A 100 -4.39 -6.13 1.37
N PHE A 101 -4.57 -6.12 2.68
CA PHE A 101 -5.92 -6.13 3.24
C PHE A 101 -6.49 -4.72 3.26
N ARG A 102 -7.66 -4.52 2.64
CA ARG A 102 -8.34 -3.21 2.62
C ARG A 102 -9.84 -3.32 2.37
N PRO A 103 -10.64 -2.30 2.72
CA PRO A 103 -12.01 -2.22 2.21
C PRO A 103 -12.02 -2.09 0.68
N VAL A 104 -13.09 -2.55 0.06
CA VAL A 104 -13.28 -2.52 -1.40
C VAL A 104 -14.52 -1.74 -1.82
N ASP A 105 -15.48 -1.56 -0.91
CA ASP A 105 -16.68 -0.75 -1.15
C ASP A 105 -16.36 0.74 -1.06
N ASP A 106 -16.89 1.52 -1.98
CA ASP A 106 -16.67 2.96 -2.08
C ASP A 106 -17.02 3.72 -0.80
N ALA A 107 -18.18 3.39 -0.21
CA ALA A 107 -18.62 4.03 1.03
C ALA A 107 -17.69 3.67 2.21
N GLU A 108 -17.17 2.45 2.25
CA GLU A 108 -16.25 1.99 3.30
C GLU A 108 -14.86 2.62 3.14
N LEU A 109 -14.38 2.78 1.90
CA LEU A 109 -13.15 3.49 1.56
C LEU A 109 -13.26 5.00 1.88
N ALA A 110 -14.41 5.60 1.62
CA ALA A 110 -14.69 6.99 1.97
C ALA A 110 -14.71 7.19 3.49
N ALA A 111 -15.32 6.27 4.23
CA ALA A 111 -15.42 6.34 5.69
C ALA A 111 -14.08 6.10 6.39
N ASN A 112 -13.32 5.08 5.97
CA ASN A 112 -12.00 4.81 6.51
C ASN A 112 -11.18 3.88 5.58
N PRO A 113 -10.19 4.40 4.84
CA PRO A 113 -9.41 3.65 3.86
C PRO A 113 -8.21 2.91 4.50
N PHE A 114 -8.32 2.46 5.76
CA PHE A 114 -7.21 1.78 6.41
C PHE A 114 -6.83 0.49 5.69
N ARG A 115 -5.54 0.33 5.40
CA ARG A 115 -4.96 -0.78 4.64
C ARG A 115 -3.85 -1.45 5.44
N VAL A 116 -3.65 -2.75 5.26
CA VAL A 116 -2.48 -3.44 5.82
C VAL A 116 -1.81 -4.31 4.77
N PHE A 117 -0.59 -3.94 4.40
CA PHE A 117 0.29 -4.75 3.57
C PHE A 117 0.81 -5.93 4.39
N THR A 118 0.40 -7.14 4.05
CA THR A 118 0.69 -8.36 4.81
C THR A 118 1.59 -9.27 4.00
N SER A 119 2.77 -9.56 4.54
CA SER A 119 3.75 -10.43 3.89
C SER A 119 3.85 -11.76 4.62
N VAL A 120 4.02 -12.85 3.87
CA VAL A 120 4.25 -14.20 4.40
C VAL A 120 5.56 -14.76 3.89
N LEU A 121 6.33 -15.38 4.78
CA LEU A 121 7.63 -15.96 4.46
C LEU A 121 7.53 -17.16 3.52
N ALA A 122 8.40 -17.18 2.51
CA ALA A 122 8.62 -18.28 1.58
C ALA A 122 9.73 -19.21 2.08
N THR A 123 9.48 -19.90 3.20
CA THR A 123 10.44 -20.81 3.89
C THR A 123 10.98 -21.91 2.98
N ASP A 124 10.21 -22.30 1.98
CA ASP A 124 10.51 -23.37 1.03
C ASP A 124 11.30 -22.90 -0.21
N ASP A 125 11.58 -21.60 -0.34
CA ASP A 125 12.32 -21.05 -1.46
C ASP A 125 13.84 -21.29 -1.30
N ARG A 126 14.39 -22.18 -2.13
CA ARG A 126 15.79 -22.63 -2.05
C ARG A 126 16.81 -21.56 -2.39
N ARG A 127 16.37 -20.44 -2.98
CA ARG A 127 17.22 -19.26 -3.20
C ARG A 127 17.64 -18.61 -1.88
N PHE A 128 16.87 -18.83 -0.81
CA PHE A 128 17.08 -18.21 0.50
C PHE A 128 17.36 -19.23 1.61
N PHE A 129 16.61 -20.34 1.66
CA PHE A 129 16.70 -21.32 2.74
C PHE A 129 17.16 -22.70 2.22
N ASP A 130 18.23 -23.24 2.80
CA ASP A 130 18.52 -24.67 2.61
C ASP A 130 17.56 -25.54 3.43
N ALA A 131 17.61 -26.85 3.20
CA ALA A 131 16.67 -27.79 3.80
C ALA A 131 16.77 -27.85 5.34
N ASP A 132 17.97 -27.68 5.90
CA ASP A 132 18.17 -27.69 7.34
C ASP A 132 17.60 -26.43 7.99
N LEU A 133 17.95 -25.26 7.44
CA LEU A 133 17.45 -23.99 7.95
C LEU A 133 15.93 -23.87 7.81
N GLN A 134 15.36 -24.35 6.70
CA GLN A 134 13.90 -24.43 6.53
C GLN A 134 13.25 -25.26 7.65
N ALA A 135 13.75 -26.47 7.90
CA ALA A 135 13.14 -27.37 8.88
C ALA A 135 13.17 -26.77 10.30
N ARG A 136 14.30 -26.16 10.70
CA ARG A 136 14.43 -25.49 12.01
C ARG A 136 13.54 -24.26 12.12
N LEU A 137 13.45 -23.46 11.07
CA LEU A 137 12.61 -22.28 11.03
C LEU A 137 11.12 -22.64 11.12
N GLU A 138 10.66 -23.60 10.32
CA GLU A 138 9.27 -24.07 10.35
C GLU A 138 8.89 -24.68 11.69
N ALA A 139 9.80 -25.42 12.34
CA ALA A 139 9.56 -25.95 13.69
C ALA A 139 9.35 -24.82 14.72
N ARG A 140 10.22 -23.80 14.73
CA ARG A 140 10.06 -22.65 15.64
C ARG A 140 8.78 -21.85 15.36
N LEU A 141 8.44 -21.66 14.08
CA LEU A 141 7.20 -20.97 13.69
C LEU A 141 5.94 -21.77 14.07
N ALA A 142 6.01 -23.09 14.11
CA ALA A 142 4.88 -23.94 14.51
C ALA A 142 4.57 -23.84 16.01
N GLU A 143 5.56 -23.53 16.85
CA GLU A 143 5.41 -23.46 18.31
C GLU A 143 4.75 -22.17 18.81
N ARG A 144 4.76 -21.09 18.01
CA ARG A 144 4.24 -19.79 18.46
C ARG A 144 2.76 -19.57 18.13
N GLU A 145 2.12 -18.80 18.99
CA GLU A 145 0.75 -18.32 18.85
C GLU A 145 0.76 -16.79 18.70
N LEU A 146 0.40 -16.29 17.51
CA LEU A 146 0.32 -14.84 17.24
C LEU A 146 -1.01 -14.22 17.67
N PHE A 147 -2.10 -14.98 17.54
CA PHE A 147 -3.46 -14.53 17.80
C PHE A 147 -4.13 -15.49 18.77
N SER A 148 -4.64 -14.95 19.87
CA SER A 148 -5.30 -15.76 20.89
C SER A 148 -6.61 -16.37 20.37
N PRO A 149 -7.03 -17.54 20.88
CA PRO A 149 -8.31 -18.14 20.51
C PRO A 149 -9.51 -17.21 20.72
N ALA A 150 -9.48 -16.38 21.77
CA ALA A 150 -10.55 -15.42 22.06
C ALA A 150 -10.64 -14.30 21.01
N LEU A 151 -9.50 -13.81 20.52
CA LEU A 151 -9.49 -12.83 19.41
C LEU A 151 -10.06 -13.46 18.13
N LEU A 152 -9.67 -14.70 17.83
CA LEU A 152 -10.15 -15.39 16.63
C LEU A 152 -11.66 -15.69 16.68
N ASP A 153 -12.20 -16.02 17.86
CA ASP A 153 -13.64 -16.18 18.06
C ASP A 153 -14.42 -14.88 17.82
N LEU A 154 -13.95 -13.77 18.40
CA LEU A 154 -14.54 -12.44 18.14
C LEU A 154 -14.46 -12.08 16.65
N ALA A 155 -13.34 -12.38 15.99
CA ALA A 155 -13.15 -12.12 14.57
C ALA A 155 -14.13 -12.93 13.70
N ALA A 156 -14.31 -14.23 14.01
CA ALA A 156 -15.24 -15.10 13.30
C ALA A 156 -16.70 -14.65 13.46
N ARG A 157 -17.09 -14.28 14.68
CA ARG A 157 -18.44 -13.73 14.97
C ARG A 157 -18.66 -12.42 14.22
N ALA A 158 -17.68 -11.52 14.22
CA ALA A 158 -17.77 -10.25 13.51
C ALA A 158 -17.99 -10.44 12.00
N GLU A 159 -17.27 -11.38 11.38
CA GLU A 159 -17.44 -11.68 9.95
C GLU A 159 -18.81 -12.33 9.67
N ALA A 160 -19.24 -13.28 10.50
CA ALA A 160 -20.51 -13.99 10.32
C ALA A 160 -21.74 -13.08 10.50
N ASP A 161 -21.71 -12.20 11.50
CA ASP A 161 -22.85 -11.35 11.87
C ASP A 161 -22.81 -9.96 11.21
N GLY A 162 -21.75 -9.66 10.43
CA GLY A 162 -21.54 -8.33 9.83
C GLY A 162 -21.18 -7.24 10.85
N GLY A 163 -20.73 -7.62 12.04
CA GLY A 163 -20.36 -6.73 13.13
C GLY A 163 -20.37 -7.41 14.49
N LEU A 164 -20.09 -6.63 15.53
CA LEU A 164 -20.14 -7.08 16.93
C LEU A 164 -20.98 -6.11 17.76
N ALA A 165 -21.52 -6.61 18.87
CA ALA A 165 -22.07 -5.76 19.92
C ALA A 165 -20.97 -4.82 20.45
N PRO A 166 -21.31 -3.62 20.98
CA PRO A 166 -20.32 -2.63 21.38
C PRO A 166 -19.20 -3.15 22.29
N ASP A 167 -19.53 -3.89 23.36
CA ASP A 167 -18.53 -4.41 24.30
C ASP A 167 -17.57 -5.43 23.64
N ASP A 168 -18.10 -6.30 22.78
CA ASP A 168 -17.32 -7.26 22.01
C ASP A 168 -16.45 -6.58 20.94
N ALA A 169 -16.96 -5.51 20.32
CA ALA A 169 -16.19 -4.69 19.39
C ALA A 169 -15.02 -3.99 20.11
N ASP A 170 -15.23 -3.52 21.34
CA ASP A 170 -14.19 -2.93 22.19
C ASP A 170 -13.13 -3.98 22.55
N ALA A 171 -13.55 -5.16 23.01
CA ALA A 171 -12.66 -6.26 23.31
C ALA A 171 -11.85 -6.71 22.08
N PHE A 172 -12.51 -6.80 20.92
CA PHE A 172 -11.86 -7.13 19.66
C PHE A 172 -10.78 -6.10 19.31
N VAL A 173 -11.09 -4.81 19.35
CA VAL A 173 -10.12 -3.75 19.00
C VAL A 173 -8.90 -3.80 19.92
N VAL A 174 -9.11 -3.95 21.23
CA VAL A 174 -8.01 -4.07 22.20
C VAL A 174 -7.14 -5.29 21.92
N ALA A 175 -7.75 -6.47 21.75
CA ALA A 175 -7.03 -7.72 21.52
C ALA A 175 -6.30 -7.72 20.16
N ALA A 176 -6.94 -7.22 19.10
CA ALA A 176 -6.33 -7.10 17.78
C ALA A 176 -5.15 -6.13 17.79
N THR A 177 -5.27 -4.98 18.44
CA THR A 177 -4.16 -4.01 18.54
C THR A 177 -2.99 -4.59 19.34
N ALA A 178 -3.26 -5.31 20.43
CA ALA A 178 -2.22 -5.96 21.23
C ALA A 178 -1.45 -7.04 20.46
N ALA A 179 -2.10 -7.76 19.54
CA ALA A 179 -1.45 -8.78 18.70
C ALA A 179 -0.36 -8.22 17.77
N PHE A 180 -0.38 -6.91 17.51
CA PHE A 180 0.61 -6.22 16.67
C PHE A 180 1.55 -5.30 17.47
N ALA A 181 1.50 -5.36 18.80
CA ALA A 181 2.43 -4.65 19.66
C ALA A 181 3.81 -5.32 19.66
N LEU A 182 4.84 -4.52 19.87
CA LEU A 182 6.18 -5.05 19.95
C LEU A 182 6.37 -5.87 21.24
N SER A 183 6.82 -7.12 21.10
CA SER A 183 7.07 -7.97 22.26
C SER A 183 8.28 -7.51 23.08
N PRO A 184 8.15 -7.44 24.43
CA PRO A 184 9.27 -7.16 25.33
C PRO A 184 10.17 -8.38 25.55
N GLU A 185 9.81 -9.56 25.02
CA GLU A 185 10.59 -10.78 25.22
C GLU A 185 12.00 -10.68 24.59
N PRO A 186 13.04 -11.20 25.26
CA PRO A 186 14.38 -11.22 24.70
C PRO A 186 14.47 -12.06 23.42
N VAL A 187 15.10 -11.49 22.40
CA VAL A 187 15.34 -12.15 21.10
C VAL A 187 16.55 -13.08 21.20
N ASP A 188 16.44 -14.31 20.69
CA ASP A 188 17.56 -15.25 20.59
C ASP A 188 18.62 -14.70 19.62
N ALA A 189 19.76 -14.25 20.17
CA ALA A 189 20.75 -13.50 19.42
C ALA A 189 21.43 -14.34 18.32
N ALA A 190 21.72 -15.61 18.60
CA ALA A 190 22.40 -16.49 17.65
C ALA A 190 21.45 -16.89 16.52
N TRP A 191 20.20 -17.21 16.85
CA TRP A 191 19.18 -17.55 15.86
C TRP A 191 18.83 -16.35 14.97
N TYR A 192 18.66 -15.16 15.56
CA TYR A 192 18.38 -13.95 14.81
C TYR A 192 19.51 -13.64 13.82
N ALA A 193 20.77 -13.68 14.28
CA ALA A 193 21.93 -13.44 13.43
C ALA A 193 22.06 -14.46 12.29
N GLU A 194 21.70 -15.73 12.52
CA GLU A 194 21.67 -16.75 11.47
C GLU A 194 20.66 -16.41 10.37
N LEU A 195 19.44 -16.04 10.74
CA LEU A 195 18.41 -15.62 9.78
C LEU A 195 18.75 -14.30 9.09
N GLU A 196 19.42 -13.38 9.77
CA GLU A 196 19.82 -12.09 9.23
C GLU A 196 20.80 -12.24 8.07
N ARG A 197 21.67 -13.26 8.12
CA ARG A 197 22.55 -13.62 6.98
C ARG A 197 21.76 -14.01 5.72
N VAL A 198 20.56 -14.56 5.88
CA VAL A 198 19.65 -14.83 4.76
C VAL A 198 18.96 -13.54 4.32
N SER A 199 18.32 -12.84 5.26
CA SER A 199 17.66 -11.55 5.04
C SER A 199 17.23 -10.95 6.37
N GLY A 200 17.36 -9.64 6.53
CA GLY A 200 16.77 -8.92 7.67
C GLY A 200 15.25 -9.16 7.80
N VAL A 201 14.52 -9.36 6.69
CA VAL A 201 13.10 -9.72 6.71
C VAL A 201 12.88 -11.13 7.27
N ALA A 202 13.76 -12.09 6.95
CA ALA A 202 13.67 -13.44 7.50
C ALA A 202 13.92 -13.45 9.01
N ALA A 203 14.90 -12.67 9.48
CA ALA A 203 15.19 -12.51 10.91
C ALA A 203 14.04 -11.85 11.67
N ASP A 204 13.46 -10.79 11.09
CA ASP A 204 12.31 -10.10 11.66
C ASP A 204 11.05 -10.96 11.77
N ILE A 205 10.88 -11.94 10.86
CA ILE A 205 9.73 -12.85 10.88
C ILE A 205 10.00 -14.07 11.77
N GLY A 206 11.11 -14.76 11.53
CA GLY A 206 11.42 -16.06 12.13
C GLY A 206 12.24 -15.98 13.42
N GLY A 207 12.86 -14.85 13.70
CA GLY A 207 13.73 -14.63 14.86
C GLY A 207 12.98 -14.23 16.13
N VAL A 208 11.68 -13.92 16.03
CA VAL A 208 10.85 -13.43 17.14
C VAL A 208 9.62 -14.31 17.38
N GLY A 209 9.15 -14.35 18.62
CA GLY A 209 7.96 -15.13 19.02
C GLY A 209 6.61 -14.46 18.71
N SER A 210 6.60 -13.19 18.30
CA SER A 210 5.39 -12.40 18.01
C SER A 210 5.45 -11.80 16.59
N THR A 211 4.35 -11.18 16.16
CA THR A 211 4.34 -10.24 15.02
C THR A 211 4.21 -8.82 15.55
N HIS A 212 4.40 -7.83 14.69
CA HIS A 212 4.28 -6.42 15.04
C HIS A 212 4.02 -5.56 13.80
N VAL A 213 3.68 -4.29 14.02
CA VAL A 213 3.63 -3.29 12.94
C VAL A 213 5.05 -2.91 12.53
N ASN A 214 5.43 -3.23 11.29
CA ASN A 214 6.74 -2.90 10.73
C ASN A 214 6.88 -1.39 10.50
N HIS A 215 5.85 -0.81 9.88
CA HIS A 215 5.69 0.61 9.70
C HIS A 215 4.20 0.96 9.64
N LEU A 216 3.91 2.22 9.94
CA LEU A 216 2.61 2.83 9.77
C LEU A 216 2.81 4.14 9.02
N THR A 217 2.03 4.31 7.97
CA THR A 217 2.27 5.34 6.95
C THR A 217 1.06 6.27 6.89
N PRO A 218 1.17 7.55 7.29
CA PRO A 218 0.12 8.52 7.09
C PRO A 218 0.10 9.02 5.64
N ARG A 219 -1.06 9.51 5.20
CA ARG A 219 -1.19 10.20 3.92
C ARG A 219 -0.89 11.70 4.06
N VAL A 220 -0.16 12.23 3.08
CA VAL A 220 0.07 13.66 2.89
C VAL A 220 -0.38 14.12 1.49
N LEU A 221 -0.85 15.36 1.39
CA LEU A 221 -1.25 15.99 0.12
C LEU A 221 -0.03 16.49 -0.68
N ASP A 222 1.02 16.93 0.00
CA ASP A 222 2.28 17.39 -0.61
C ASP A 222 3.47 16.69 0.06
N ILE A 223 3.98 15.64 -0.61
CA ILE A 223 5.09 14.84 -0.11
C ILE A 223 6.43 15.58 -0.19
N ASP A 224 6.59 16.53 -1.12
CA ASP A 224 7.82 17.30 -1.28
C ASP A 224 7.94 18.33 -0.14
N ALA A 225 6.83 19.02 0.19
CA ALA A 225 6.78 19.92 1.34
C ALA A 225 7.02 19.18 2.66
N LEU A 226 6.45 17.98 2.82
CA LEU A 226 6.69 17.16 4.01
C LEU A 226 8.15 16.72 4.09
N TYR A 227 8.75 16.27 2.99
CA TYR A 227 10.15 15.88 2.93
C TYR A 227 11.07 17.01 3.39
N ALA A 228 10.84 18.24 2.89
CA ALA A 228 11.59 19.42 3.28
C ALA A 228 11.46 19.71 4.79
N ARG A 229 10.22 19.75 5.32
CA ARG A 229 9.96 20.03 6.75
C ARG A 229 10.55 18.98 7.69
N MET A 230 10.47 17.70 7.31
CA MET A 230 11.08 16.61 8.09
C MET A 230 12.61 16.76 8.13
N THR A 231 13.22 17.12 6.99
CA THR A 231 14.66 17.37 6.88
C THR A 231 15.09 18.58 7.73
N GLU A 232 14.33 19.67 7.71
CA GLU A 232 14.57 20.87 8.54
C GLU A 232 14.49 20.57 10.05
N ARG A 233 13.64 19.61 10.45
CA ARG A 233 13.55 19.11 11.84
C ARG A 233 14.65 18.10 12.19
N GLY A 234 15.61 17.85 11.31
CA GLY A 234 16.75 16.97 11.53
C GLY A 234 16.44 15.47 11.39
N VAL A 235 15.30 15.11 10.80
CA VAL A 235 14.98 13.71 10.50
C VAL A 235 15.73 13.27 9.24
N ALA A 236 16.49 12.19 9.35
CA ALA A 236 17.24 11.62 8.23
C ALA A 236 16.32 10.86 7.27
N MET A 237 15.83 11.57 6.26
CA MET A 237 15.05 11.01 5.15
C MET A 237 15.93 10.12 4.26
N ILE A 238 15.31 9.19 3.52
CA ILE A 238 15.99 8.51 2.41
C ILE A 238 16.14 9.45 1.22
N ASP A 239 17.19 9.28 0.42
CA ASP A 239 17.59 10.27 -0.60
C ASP A 239 16.57 10.46 -1.74
N ALA A 240 15.58 9.58 -1.90
CA ALA A 240 14.64 9.60 -3.01
C ALA A 240 13.18 9.46 -2.56
N ILE A 241 12.31 10.25 -3.20
CA ILE A 241 10.87 9.98 -3.26
C ILE A 241 10.63 9.00 -4.41
N GLN A 242 10.02 7.87 -4.09
CA GLN A 242 9.71 6.81 -5.04
C GLN A 242 8.31 7.00 -5.62
N GLY A 243 8.07 6.45 -6.81
CA GLY A 243 6.83 6.62 -7.56
C GLY A 243 6.98 7.63 -8.71
N PRO A 244 5.86 8.04 -9.33
CA PRO A 244 5.86 9.07 -10.37
C PRO A 244 6.54 10.37 -9.93
N PRO A 245 7.06 11.18 -10.88
CA PRO A 245 7.51 12.53 -10.56
C PRO A 245 6.34 13.40 -10.06
N GLY A 246 6.67 14.46 -9.33
CA GLY A 246 5.70 15.49 -8.96
C GLY A 246 5.36 16.41 -10.14
N GLY A 247 4.32 17.24 -9.95
CA GLY A 247 3.80 18.14 -10.98
C GLY A 247 2.73 17.47 -11.85
N GLY A 248 1.71 18.24 -12.23
CA GLY A 248 0.52 17.74 -12.91
C GLY A 248 -0.39 16.89 -12.01
N ALA A 249 -1.41 16.29 -12.63
CA ALA A 249 -2.40 15.45 -11.98
C ALA A 249 -1.77 14.12 -11.52
N PRO A 250 -1.81 13.80 -10.21
CA PRO A 250 -1.08 12.69 -9.65
C PRO A 250 -1.75 11.35 -10.00
N VAL A 251 -0.93 10.34 -10.28
CA VAL A 251 -1.36 8.95 -10.49
C VAL A 251 -0.63 8.02 -9.53
N LEU A 252 -1.22 6.85 -9.27
CA LEU A 252 -0.68 5.83 -8.38
C LEU A 252 -0.36 6.42 -6.99
N LEU A 253 0.89 6.30 -6.53
CA LEU A 253 1.35 6.92 -5.29
C LEU A 253 2.79 7.37 -5.42
N ARG A 254 3.15 8.35 -4.61
CA ARG A 254 4.52 8.73 -4.29
C ARG A 254 4.77 8.41 -2.83
N GLN A 255 5.95 7.90 -2.51
CA GLN A 255 6.28 7.51 -1.14
C GLN A 255 7.75 7.76 -0.80
N THR A 256 8.03 7.99 0.47
CA THR A 256 9.39 8.09 1.00
C THR A 256 9.41 7.62 2.45
N SER A 257 10.59 7.39 3.01
CA SER A 257 10.74 6.97 4.41
C SER A 257 11.84 7.77 5.10
N PHE A 258 11.86 7.73 6.41
CA PHE A 258 13.06 8.07 7.17
C PHE A 258 13.76 6.79 7.61
N ARG A 259 15.09 6.85 7.75
CA ARG A 259 15.89 5.67 8.08
C ARG A 259 15.41 5.03 9.38
N ALA A 260 15.33 3.70 9.38
CA ALA A 260 15.06 2.91 10.57
C ALA A 260 15.97 3.33 11.73
N LEU A 261 15.37 3.71 12.86
CA LEU A 261 16.10 4.02 14.08
C LEU A 261 16.58 2.71 14.71
N SER A 262 17.75 2.75 15.36
CA SER A 262 18.25 1.63 16.17
C SER A 262 17.33 1.44 17.36
N GLU A 263 16.59 0.34 17.37
CA GLU A 263 15.60 0.08 18.39
C GLU A 263 16.17 -0.79 19.52
N PRO A 264 16.23 -0.32 20.76
CA PRO A 264 16.71 -1.11 21.89
C PRO A 264 15.90 -2.40 22.07
N ARG A 265 16.59 -3.54 22.09
CA ARG A 265 15.98 -4.86 22.32
C ARG A 265 16.79 -5.66 23.32
N ALA A 266 16.11 -6.40 24.18
CA ALA A 266 16.75 -7.42 24.98
C ALA A 266 17.16 -8.57 24.06
N MET A 267 18.43 -8.99 24.14
CA MET A 267 18.98 -10.11 23.38
C MET A 267 19.39 -11.20 24.36
N ARG A 268 18.97 -12.44 24.10
CA ARG A 268 19.39 -13.63 24.84
C ARG A 268 20.57 -14.27 24.12
N ASP A 269 21.71 -14.35 24.80
CA ASP A 269 22.90 -15.01 24.27
C ASP A 269 22.84 -16.53 24.51
N PRO A 270 23.68 -17.33 23.84
CA PRO A 270 23.66 -18.80 23.95
C PRO A 270 23.88 -19.36 25.35
N ASP A 271 24.53 -18.61 26.24
CA ASP A 271 24.74 -18.98 27.64
C ASP A 271 23.51 -18.71 28.53
N GLY A 272 22.43 -18.18 27.95
CA GLY A 272 21.18 -17.83 28.62
C GLY A 272 21.16 -16.43 29.23
N SER A 273 22.29 -15.70 29.20
CA SER A 273 22.35 -14.32 29.68
C SER A 273 21.52 -13.38 28.78
N VAL A 274 21.00 -12.31 29.38
CA VAL A 274 20.23 -11.29 28.66
C VAL A 274 21.00 -9.99 28.70
N ARG A 275 21.30 -9.44 27.53
CA ARG A 275 21.98 -8.15 27.36
C ARG A 275 21.12 -7.17 26.59
N ALA A 276 21.46 -5.89 26.71
CA ALA A 276 20.95 -4.89 25.78
C ALA A 276 21.58 -5.10 24.38
N GLY A 277 20.75 -5.06 23.37
CA GLY A 277 21.11 -4.98 21.96
C GLY A 277 20.18 -4.00 21.26
N ALA A 278 20.22 -4.00 19.93
CA ALA A 278 19.28 -3.23 19.13
C ALA A 278 19.00 -3.92 17.80
N LEU A 279 17.80 -3.71 17.26
CA LEU A 279 17.39 -4.17 15.94
C LEU A 279 17.01 -2.96 15.07
N ARG A 280 17.16 -3.09 13.74
CA ARG A 280 16.85 -2.03 12.77
C ARG A 280 15.79 -2.51 11.78
N VAL A 281 14.59 -2.74 12.27
CA VAL A 281 13.51 -3.37 11.47
C VAL A 281 12.29 -2.49 11.28
N ARG A 282 12.14 -1.41 12.07
CA ARG A 282 11.00 -0.49 12.02
C ARG A 282 11.44 0.90 11.54
N PHE A 283 10.66 1.46 10.63
CA PHE A 283 10.87 2.78 10.06
C PHE A 283 9.53 3.51 9.93
N GLY A 284 9.56 4.82 9.71
CA GLY A 284 8.37 5.55 9.30
C GLY A 284 8.43 5.82 7.81
N GLU A 285 7.29 5.63 7.17
CA GLU A 285 7.06 5.90 5.77
C GLU A 285 5.93 6.90 5.66
N VAL A 286 5.88 7.64 4.55
CA VAL A 286 4.84 8.61 4.22
C VAL A 286 4.49 8.49 2.75
N GLU A 287 3.21 8.67 2.43
CA GLU A 287 2.72 8.53 1.07
C GLU A 287 1.81 9.69 0.65
N ALA A 288 1.87 10.03 -0.64
CA ALA A 288 0.87 10.84 -1.32
C ALA A 288 0.21 9.96 -2.40
N ARG A 289 -1.12 9.89 -2.38
CA ARG A 289 -1.90 9.04 -3.29
C ARG A 289 -2.59 9.87 -4.36
N GLY A 290 -2.42 9.42 -5.60
CA GLY A 290 -3.04 9.94 -6.81
C GLY A 290 -4.18 9.05 -7.31
N CYS A 291 -4.52 9.22 -8.57
CA CYS A 291 -5.56 8.47 -9.26
C CYS A 291 -5.08 7.06 -9.64
N ALA A 292 -5.96 6.07 -9.52
CA ALA A 292 -5.73 4.73 -10.05
C ALA A 292 -5.65 4.77 -11.59
N VAL A 293 -4.82 3.91 -12.16
CA VAL A 293 -4.57 3.87 -13.61
C VAL A 293 -5.25 2.69 -14.27
N THR A 294 -5.58 2.83 -15.54
CA THR A 294 -6.03 1.72 -16.40
C THR A 294 -4.84 0.79 -16.71
N PRO A 295 -5.05 -0.41 -17.28
CA PRO A 295 -3.95 -1.25 -17.77
C PRO A 295 -3.03 -0.50 -18.76
N ALA A 296 -3.58 0.38 -19.60
CA ALA A 296 -2.80 1.20 -20.51
C ALA A 296 -1.98 2.27 -19.77
N GLY A 297 -2.56 2.93 -18.76
CA GLY A 297 -1.82 3.83 -17.88
C GLY A 297 -0.71 3.10 -17.13
N ARG A 298 -0.98 1.89 -16.63
CA ARG A 298 0.03 1.06 -15.97
C ARG A 298 1.19 0.70 -16.90
N ALA A 299 0.89 0.29 -18.14
CA ALA A 299 1.92 0.00 -19.13
C ALA A 299 2.81 1.22 -19.45
N ARG A 300 2.25 2.44 -19.46
CA ARG A 300 3.03 3.67 -19.60
C ARG A 300 3.92 3.94 -18.39
N TYR A 301 3.39 3.75 -17.18
CA TYR A 301 4.17 3.87 -15.95
C TYR A 301 5.34 2.87 -15.92
N ASP A 302 5.09 1.61 -16.27
CA ASP A 302 6.12 0.57 -16.29
C ASP A 302 7.20 0.86 -17.35
N ALA A 303 6.81 1.37 -18.53
CA ALA A 303 7.76 1.80 -19.56
C ALA A 303 8.63 2.99 -19.10
N TRP A 304 8.06 3.93 -18.34
CA TRP A 304 8.82 5.02 -17.72
C TRP A 304 9.77 4.51 -16.64
N MET A 305 9.33 3.57 -15.80
CA MET A 305 10.17 2.95 -14.76
C MET A 305 11.36 2.18 -15.36
N ALA A 306 11.16 1.54 -16.51
CA ALA A 306 12.21 0.80 -17.23
C ALA A 306 13.14 1.71 -18.05
N ALA A 307 12.81 2.99 -18.21
CA ALA A 307 13.61 3.91 -19.02
C ALA A 307 14.92 4.26 -18.32
N GLU A 308 16.02 4.09 -19.04
CA GLU A 308 17.34 4.59 -18.67
C GLU A 308 17.54 6.02 -19.19
N GLY A 309 18.42 6.78 -18.55
CA GLY A 309 18.75 8.14 -18.97
C GLY A 309 18.95 9.08 -17.79
N SER A 310 19.21 10.36 -18.09
CA SER A 310 19.28 11.39 -17.05
C SER A 310 17.91 11.66 -16.43
N ALA A 311 17.87 12.32 -15.28
CA ALA A 311 16.62 12.75 -14.66
C ALA A 311 15.79 13.61 -15.62
N ALA A 312 16.42 14.51 -16.37
CA ALA A 312 15.76 15.37 -17.35
C ALA A 312 15.14 14.58 -18.51
N ASP A 313 15.81 13.53 -18.99
CA ASP A 313 15.27 12.65 -20.05
C ASP A 313 14.03 11.91 -19.57
N ARG A 314 14.07 11.41 -18.33
CA ARG A 314 12.94 10.73 -17.71
C ARG A 314 11.76 11.66 -17.45
N ASP A 315 12.00 12.90 -17.05
CA ASP A 315 10.93 13.90 -16.83
C ASP A 315 10.29 14.31 -18.16
N ALA A 316 11.08 14.42 -19.23
CA ALA A 316 10.55 14.65 -20.57
C ALA A 316 9.72 13.45 -21.06
N LEU A 317 10.19 12.22 -20.80
CA LEU A 317 9.43 11.01 -21.12
C LEU A 317 8.12 10.94 -20.32
N TRP A 318 8.14 11.30 -19.04
CA TRP A 318 6.93 11.30 -18.20
C TRP A 318 5.84 12.20 -18.79
N ARG A 319 6.16 13.48 -19.06
CA ARG A 319 5.21 14.46 -19.65
C ARG A 319 4.66 14.03 -21.01
N ARG A 320 5.41 13.20 -21.74
CA ARG A 320 4.96 12.63 -23.01
C ARG A 320 3.99 11.46 -22.80
N LEU A 321 4.19 10.67 -21.74
CA LEU A 321 3.38 9.49 -21.44
C LEU A 321 2.10 9.84 -20.68
N PHE A 322 2.14 10.86 -19.82
CA PHE A 322 1.03 11.32 -19.00
C PHE A 322 0.79 12.81 -19.22
N PRO A 323 -0.39 13.21 -19.72
CA PRO A 323 -0.81 14.61 -19.71
C PRO A 323 -0.84 15.19 -18.29
N ASP A 324 -0.53 16.48 -18.14
CA ASP A 324 -0.51 17.14 -16.83
C ASP A 324 -1.92 17.35 -16.24
N GLU A 325 -2.96 17.43 -17.07
CA GLU A 325 -4.34 17.68 -16.61
C GLU A 325 -5.13 16.38 -16.38
N ALA A 326 -5.86 16.28 -15.27
CA ALA A 326 -6.61 15.08 -14.88
C ALA A 326 -7.66 14.68 -15.93
N ASP A 327 -8.41 15.65 -16.46
CA ASP A 327 -9.40 15.42 -17.52
C ASP A 327 -8.76 14.92 -18.81
N ALA A 328 -7.55 15.39 -19.14
CA ALA A 328 -6.81 14.93 -20.31
C ALA A 328 -6.30 13.49 -20.11
N GLN A 329 -5.88 13.11 -18.90
CA GLN A 329 -5.53 11.72 -18.58
C GLN A 329 -6.74 10.78 -18.70
N ALA A 330 -7.91 11.21 -18.19
CA ALA A 330 -9.15 10.46 -18.25
C ALA A 330 -9.65 10.29 -19.70
N ALA A 331 -9.70 11.39 -20.46
CA ALA A 331 -10.07 11.37 -21.88
C ALA A 331 -9.12 10.53 -22.74
N ALA A 332 -7.86 10.39 -22.32
CA ALA A 332 -6.87 9.53 -22.99
C ALA A 332 -6.92 8.06 -22.53
N GLY A 333 -7.86 7.67 -21.65
CA GLY A 333 -8.02 6.30 -21.18
C GLY A 333 -6.90 5.80 -20.28
N LEU A 334 -6.23 6.71 -19.54
CA LEU A 334 -5.07 6.38 -18.71
C LEU A 334 -5.40 6.19 -17.23
N THR A 335 -6.45 6.86 -16.76
CA THR A 335 -6.89 6.85 -15.37
C THR A 335 -8.28 6.25 -15.22
N GLN A 336 -8.53 5.70 -14.04
CA GLN A 336 -9.83 5.20 -13.63
C GLN A 336 -10.58 6.35 -12.94
N VAL A 337 -11.77 6.67 -13.42
CA VAL A 337 -12.55 7.82 -12.96
C VAL A 337 -14.01 7.44 -12.82
N ARG A 338 -14.72 8.11 -11.90
CA ARG A 338 -16.18 8.10 -11.89
C ARG A 338 -16.70 9.17 -12.84
N TRP A 339 -17.55 8.76 -13.77
CA TRP A 339 -18.21 9.65 -14.72
C TRP A 339 -19.48 10.23 -14.09
N VAL A 340 -19.44 11.50 -13.69
CA VAL A 340 -20.54 12.13 -12.96
C VAL A 340 -21.26 13.14 -13.86
N PRO A 341 -22.56 12.93 -14.19
CA PRO A 341 -23.34 13.87 -14.98
C PRO A 341 -23.38 15.27 -14.36
N VAL A 342 -23.24 16.29 -15.20
CA VAL A 342 -23.37 17.70 -14.80
C VAL A 342 -24.82 18.14 -14.97
N ALA A 343 -25.54 18.23 -13.86
CA ALA A 343 -26.98 18.53 -13.87
C ALA A 343 -27.32 19.99 -14.24
N ASP A 344 -26.38 20.91 -14.02
CA ASP A 344 -26.54 22.36 -14.16
C ASP A 344 -25.88 22.94 -15.43
N ARG A 345 -25.48 22.09 -16.38
CA ARG A 345 -24.95 22.51 -17.68
C ARG A 345 -25.93 23.47 -18.38
N PRO A 346 -25.46 24.63 -18.90
CA PRO A 346 -26.32 25.55 -19.65
C PRO A 346 -27.06 24.90 -20.82
N ARG A 347 -28.33 25.24 -20.98
CA ARG A 347 -29.15 24.80 -22.13
C ARG A 347 -28.83 25.65 -23.35
N ASP A 348 -27.76 25.29 -24.03
CA ASP A 348 -27.25 25.93 -25.26
C ASP A 348 -27.82 25.33 -26.55
N GLY A 349 -28.72 24.33 -26.45
CA GLY A 349 -29.29 23.61 -27.58
C GLY A 349 -28.42 22.48 -28.12
N ALA A 350 -27.24 22.24 -27.52
CA ALA A 350 -26.43 21.07 -27.82
C ALA A 350 -27.09 19.80 -27.27
N THR A 351 -26.78 18.66 -27.89
CA THR A 351 -27.20 17.33 -27.41
C THR A 351 -25.97 16.56 -26.94
N PRO A 352 -26.11 15.71 -25.90
CA PRO A 352 -24.97 14.96 -25.38
C PRO A 352 -24.46 13.96 -26.43
N PRO A 353 -23.16 13.96 -26.77
CA PRO A 353 -22.57 12.95 -27.66
C PRO A 353 -22.50 11.59 -26.96
N ALA A 354 -22.51 10.50 -27.74
CA ALA A 354 -22.32 9.13 -27.22
C ALA A 354 -20.83 8.75 -27.13
N ASP A 355 -20.00 9.63 -26.57
CA ASP A 355 -18.55 9.46 -26.42
C ASP A 355 -18.09 10.13 -25.11
N LEU A 356 -17.46 9.37 -24.19
CA LEU A 356 -17.11 9.88 -22.87
C LEU A 356 -16.09 11.01 -22.90
N ALA A 357 -15.08 10.94 -23.77
CA ALA A 357 -14.07 11.98 -23.89
C ALA A 357 -14.70 13.29 -24.38
N ARG A 358 -15.66 13.21 -25.31
CA ARG A 358 -16.40 14.37 -25.80
C ARG A 358 -17.42 14.88 -24.78
N LEU A 359 -18.10 13.99 -24.05
CA LEU A 359 -18.98 14.38 -22.94
C LEU A 359 -18.23 15.17 -21.88
N LEU A 360 -17.00 14.75 -21.54
CA LEU A 360 -16.12 15.47 -20.62
C LEU A 360 -15.74 16.84 -21.20
N ALA A 361 -15.22 16.87 -22.44
CA ALA A 361 -14.79 18.11 -23.10
C ALA A 361 -15.93 19.14 -23.27
N ASP A 362 -17.16 18.68 -23.48
CA ASP A 362 -18.34 19.52 -23.69
C ASP A 362 -19.11 19.81 -22.37
N GLY A 363 -18.57 19.38 -21.23
CA GLY A 363 -19.10 19.67 -19.89
C GLY A 363 -20.40 18.97 -19.53
N TRP A 364 -20.71 17.84 -20.17
CA TRP A 364 -21.87 17.00 -19.85
C TRP A 364 -21.62 16.07 -18.66
N VAL A 365 -20.37 15.68 -18.46
CA VAL A 365 -19.90 14.88 -17.33
C VAL A 365 -18.65 15.51 -16.74
N ARG A 366 -18.37 15.21 -15.47
CA ARG A 366 -17.08 15.41 -14.82
C ARG A 366 -16.41 14.06 -14.61
N ALA A 367 -15.08 14.04 -14.64
CA ALA A 367 -14.29 12.88 -14.28
C ALA A 367 -13.79 13.03 -12.84
N GLU A 368 -14.42 12.33 -11.89
CA GLU A 368 -13.96 12.31 -10.51
C GLU A 368 -12.91 11.19 -10.34
N PRO A 369 -11.68 11.48 -9.87
CA PRO A 369 -10.62 10.47 -9.83
C PRO A 369 -10.97 9.34 -8.86
N VAL A 370 -10.72 8.10 -9.29
CA VAL A 370 -10.74 6.96 -8.38
C VAL A 370 -9.38 6.90 -7.69
N VAL A 371 -9.32 7.16 -6.38
CA VAL A 371 -8.06 7.16 -5.63
C VAL A 371 -7.39 5.79 -5.70
N TYR A 372 -6.08 5.76 -5.89
CA TYR A 372 -5.30 4.54 -5.84
C TYR A 372 -5.13 4.06 -4.39
N GLU A 373 -5.71 2.92 -4.07
CA GLU A 373 -5.79 2.30 -2.74
C GLU A 373 -4.75 1.19 -2.51
N ASP A 374 -3.98 0.83 -3.53
CA ASP A 374 -3.02 -0.29 -3.49
C ASP A 374 -1.57 0.21 -3.37
N PHE A 375 -0.61 -0.68 -3.65
CA PHE A 375 0.82 -0.47 -3.43
C PHE A 375 1.62 -0.69 -4.71
N LEU A 376 2.78 -0.02 -4.80
CA LEU A 376 3.76 -0.24 -5.86
C LEU A 376 4.74 -1.37 -5.47
N PRO A 377 4.76 -2.52 -6.18
CA PRO A 377 5.60 -3.67 -5.80
C PRO A 377 7.10 -3.34 -5.74
N ALA A 378 7.61 -2.64 -6.76
CA ALA A 378 9.03 -2.29 -6.86
C ALA A 378 9.45 -1.29 -5.77
N SER A 379 8.59 -0.33 -5.46
CA SER A 379 8.83 0.69 -4.45
C SER A 379 8.80 0.08 -3.03
N ALA A 380 7.84 -0.81 -2.74
CA ALA A 380 7.81 -1.51 -1.46
C ALA A 380 9.12 -2.28 -1.21
N ALA A 381 9.58 -3.08 -2.18
CA ALA A 381 10.85 -3.79 -2.08
C ALA A 381 12.06 -2.85 -1.94
N GLY A 382 12.09 -1.74 -2.67
CA GLY A 382 13.15 -0.72 -2.57
C GLY A 382 13.22 -0.05 -1.20
N ILE A 383 12.08 0.32 -0.62
CA ILE A 383 12.03 0.86 0.75
C ILE A 383 12.51 -0.17 1.75
N PHE A 384 12.05 -1.43 1.64
CA PHE A 384 12.49 -2.49 2.54
C PHE A 384 14.00 -2.67 2.50
N ALA A 385 14.58 -2.77 1.31
CA ALA A 385 16.00 -3.03 1.19
C ALA A 385 16.87 -1.80 1.55
N SER A 386 16.39 -0.58 1.31
CA SER A 386 17.10 0.65 1.75
C SER A 386 17.15 0.84 3.27
N ASN A 387 16.27 0.16 4.01
CA ASN A 387 16.17 0.28 5.47
C ASN A 387 16.80 -0.91 6.23
N LEU A 388 17.30 -1.93 5.52
CA LEU A 388 17.96 -3.10 6.11
C LEU A 388 19.48 -3.05 5.87
N ASP A 389 20.26 -3.48 6.86
CA ASP A 389 21.71 -3.55 6.74
C ASP A 389 22.11 -4.79 5.90
N GLY A 390 22.62 -4.57 4.69
CA GLY A 390 23.25 -5.60 3.85
C GLY A 390 22.32 -6.27 2.83
N THR A 391 22.95 -6.85 1.80
CA THR A 391 22.27 -7.73 0.84
C THR A 391 22.50 -9.16 1.30
N GLY A 392 21.42 -9.86 1.68
CA GLY A 392 21.52 -11.23 2.19
C GLY A 392 22.09 -12.21 1.17
N GLU A 393 22.53 -13.38 1.64
CA GLU A 393 23.15 -14.41 0.79
C GLU A 393 22.07 -15.15 -0.02
N ARG A 394 21.85 -14.74 -1.29
CA ARG A 394 20.96 -15.45 -2.24
C ARG A 394 21.72 -16.44 -3.10
N ARG A 395 21.19 -17.66 -3.22
CA ARG A 395 21.67 -18.68 -4.16
C ARG A 395 20.99 -18.50 -5.52
N ALA A 396 21.64 -17.79 -6.44
CA ALA A 396 21.08 -17.43 -7.75
C ALA A 396 20.71 -18.65 -8.62
N ASP A 397 21.41 -19.77 -8.46
CA ASP A 397 21.23 -20.99 -9.27
C ASP A 397 20.23 -22.00 -8.66
N ALA A 398 19.58 -21.65 -7.54
CA ALA A 398 18.62 -22.54 -6.87
C ALA A 398 17.18 -22.32 -7.36
N GLY A 399 16.35 -23.38 -7.31
CA GLY A 399 14.95 -23.32 -7.71
C GLY A 399 14.09 -22.49 -6.74
N GLY A 400 13.35 -21.52 -7.27
CA GLY A 400 12.35 -20.76 -6.50
C GLY A 400 11.11 -21.60 -6.18
N SER A 401 10.42 -21.29 -5.09
CA SER A 401 9.16 -21.96 -4.76
C SER A 401 8.00 -21.40 -5.59
N SER A 402 7.05 -22.24 -5.97
CA SER A 402 5.83 -21.81 -6.67
C SER A 402 4.85 -21.20 -5.69
N ARG A 403 4.96 -19.88 -5.48
CA ARG A 403 3.96 -19.07 -4.77
C ARG A 403 3.40 -18.05 -5.74
N ASP A 404 2.14 -18.21 -6.09
CA ASP A 404 1.38 -17.30 -6.94
C ASP A 404 0.11 -16.84 -6.19
N ALA A 405 -0.75 -16.08 -6.89
CA ALA A 405 -2.01 -15.63 -6.33
C ALA A 405 -2.94 -16.79 -5.91
N GLY A 406 -2.87 -17.94 -6.59
CA GLY A 406 -3.65 -19.12 -6.26
C GLY A 406 -3.21 -19.74 -4.93
N TRP A 407 -1.91 -19.95 -4.77
CA TRP A 407 -1.33 -20.40 -3.49
C TRP A 407 -1.71 -19.46 -2.34
N LEU A 408 -1.67 -18.14 -2.58
CA LEU A 408 -1.99 -17.14 -1.56
C LEU A 408 -3.48 -17.22 -1.16
N ALA A 409 -4.38 -17.38 -2.14
CA ALA A 409 -5.81 -17.56 -1.89
C ALA A 409 -6.10 -18.84 -1.08
N ASP A 410 -5.44 -19.94 -1.42
CA ASP A 410 -5.54 -21.21 -0.69
C ASP A 410 -5.02 -21.07 0.75
N ALA A 411 -3.87 -20.41 0.94
CA ALA A 411 -3.30 -20.17 2.26
C ALA A 411 -4.18 -19.26 3.13
N LEU A 412 -4.89 -18.31 2.51
CA LEU A 412 -5.87 -17.44 3.18
C LEU A 412 -7.21 -18.14 3.43
N GLY A 413 -7.52 -19.19 2.67
CA GLY A 413 -8.86 -19.77 2.59
C GLY A 413 -9.90 -18.82 1.99
N ARG A 414 -9.48 -17.81 1.22
CA ARG A 414 -10.33 -16.71 0.70
C ARG A 414 -9.79 -16.19 -0.62
N GLU A 415 -10.68 -15.72 -1.49
CA GLU A 415 -10.32 -15.10 -2.77
C GLU A 415 -9.44 -13.85 -2.57
N VAL A 416 -8.35 -13.77 -3.32
CA VAL A 416 -7.49 -12.58 -3.47
C VAL A 416 -7.98 -11.81 -4.70
N LEU A 417 -8.46 -10.60 -4.50
CA LEU A 417 -9.07 -9.79 -5.56
C LEU A 417 -8.02 -9.12 -6.45
N ASP A 418 -8.30 -8.96 -7.74
CA ASP A 418 -7.47 -8.14 -8.63
C ASP A 418 -7.82 -6.65 -8.43
N PRO A 419 -6.85 -5.79 -8.04
CA PRO A 419 -7.10 -4.37 -7.90
C PRO A 419 -7.55 -3.69 -9.21
N ALA A 420 -7.06 -4.15 -10.36
CA ALA A 420 -7.42 -3.56 -11.66
C ALA A 420 -8.91 -3.72 -11.96
N ASP A 421 -9.49 -4.88 -11.62
CA ASP A 421 -10.92 -5.16 -11.78
C ASP A 421 -11.77 -4.27 -10.88
N LEU A 422 -11.35 -4.05 -9.62
CA LEU A 422 -12.05 -3.17 -8.68
C LEU A 422 -12.12 -1.73 -9.20
N TYR A 423 -11.01 -1.19 -9.70
CA TYR A 423 -11.00 0.16 -10.26
C TYR A 423 -11.77 0.26 -11.57
N ALA A 424 -11.67 -0.75 -12.45
CA ALA A 424 -12.42 -0.77 -13.71
C ALA A 424 -13.93 -0.85 -13.47
N ALA A 425 -14.37 -1.56 -12.43
CA ALA A 425 -15.78 -1.65 -12.04
C ALA A 425 -16.35 -0.27 -11.67
N ALA A 426 -15.61 0.57 -10.94
CA ALA A 426 -16.04 1.93 -10.59
C ALA A 426 -16.25 2.81 -11.85
N SER A 427 -15.30 2.78 -12.79
CA SER A 427 -15.40 3.54 -14.05
C SER A 427 -16.54 3.02 -14.94
N THR A 428 -16.71 1.70 -15.03
CA THR A 428 -17.75 1.09 -15.86
C THR A 428 -19.15 1.34 -15.31
N THR A 429 -19.33 1.20 -14.00
CA THR A 429 -20.62 1.42 -13.34
C THR A 429 -21.07 2.87 -13.47
N SER A 430 -20.17 3.83 -13.19
CA SER A 430 -20.47 5.26 -13.30
C SER A 430 -20.72 5.70 -14.75
N ALA A 431 -20.02 5.14 -15.74
CA ALA A 431 -20.32 5.39 -17.16
C ALA A 431 -21.73 4.92 -17.55
N ALA A 432 -22.15 3.74 -17.07
CA ALA A 432 -23.49 3.23 -17.31
C ALA A 432 -24.58 4.07 -16.62
N GLU A 433 -24.30 4.59 -15.43
CA GLU A 433 -25.16 5.55 -14.73
C GLU A 433 -25.28 6.88 -15.48
N ALA A 434 -24.14 7.41 -15.96
CA ALA A 434 -24.11 8.64 -16.74
C ALA A 434 -24.88 8.50 -18.06
N ALA A 435 -24.72 7.37 -18.76
CA ALA A 435 -25.49 7.06 -19.96
C ALA A 435 -27.00 7.10 -19.70
N ARG A 436 -27.47 6.44 -18.64
CA ARG A 436 -28.89 6.45 -18.24
C ARG A 436 -29.38 7.86 -17.90
N ALA A 437 -28.60 8.61 -17.13
CA ALA A 437 -28.96 9.96 -16.72
C ALA A 437 -29.07 10.94 -17.91
N LEU A 438 -28.22 10.76 -18.93
CA LEU A 438 -28.19 11.58 -20.14
C LEU A 438 -29.07 11.04 -21.28
N GLY A 439 -29.73 9.89 -21.10
CA GLY A 439 -30.58 9.28 -22.13
C GLY A 439 -29.80 8.74 -23.34
N LEU A 440 -28.57 8.29 -23.12
CA LEU A 440 -27.65 7.78 -24.15
C LEU A 440 -27.64 6.24 -24.21
N PRO A 441 -27.17 5.65 -25.33
CA PRO A 441 -26.81 4.23 -25.37
C PRO A 441 -25.66 3.93 -24.39
N PRO A 442 -25.36 2.64 -24.11
CA PRO A 442 -24.20 2.27 -23.31
C PRO A 442 -22.92 2.96 -23.80
N LEU A 443 -22.18 3.55 -22.86
CA LEU A 443 -20.94 4.27 -23.13
C LEU A 443 -19.73 3.36 -22.89
N GLU A 444 -18.79 3.35 -23.83
CA GLU A 444 -17.51 2.65 -23.69
C GLU A 444 -16.46 3.55 -23.05
N GLN A 445 -15.55 2.95 -22.26
CA GLN A 445 -14.43 3.68 -21.68
C GLN A 445 -13.51 4.25 -22.78
N PRO A 446 -12.89 5.43 -22.56
CA PRO A 446 -11.96 6.00 -23.53
C PRO A 446 -10.80 5.03 -23.83
N ALA A 447 -10.52 4.81 -25.11
CA ALA A 447 -9.46 3.93 -25.55
C ALA A 447 -8.11 4.66 -25.57
N ALA A 448 -7.12 4.12 -24.86
CA ALA A 448 -5.77 4.67 -24.87
C ALA A 448 -5.05 4.41 -26.21
N ARG A 449 -4.31 5.41 -26.69
CA ARG A 449 -3.40 5.21 -27.84
C ARG A 449 -2.33 4.17 -27.47
N PRO A 450 -2.00 3.23 -28.37
CA PRO A 450 -0.94 2.25 -28.17
C PRO A 450 0.39 2.90 -27.78
N LEU A 451 1.11 2.30 -26.83
CA LEU A 451 2.36 2.85 -26.30
C LEU A 451 3.39 3.15 -27.40
N GLY A 452 3.58 2.25 -28.37
CA GLY A 452 4.52 2.47 -29.48
C GLY A 452 4.24 3.75 -30.26
N GLN A 453 2.96 4.01 -30.58
CA GLN A 453 2.57 5.25 -31.29
C GLN A 453 2.83 6.50 -30.46
N VAL A 454 2.66 6.42 -29.13
CA VAL A 454 2.97 7.54 -28.24
C VAL A 454 4.48 7.79 -28.21
N LEU A 455 5.30 6.74 -28.23
CA LEU A 455 6.78 6.79 -28.24
C LEU A 455 7.40 7.14 -29.61
N ASP A 456 6.64 7.01 -30.70
CA ASP A 456 7.08 7.38 -32.06
C ASP A 456 6.64 8.80 -32.47
N ALA A 457 5.64 9.38 -31.82
CA ALA A 457 5.17 10.73 -32.13
C ALA A 457 6.30 11.79 -32.05
N PRO A 458 6.46 12.70 -33.02
CA PRO A 458 7.47 13.75 -32.92
C PRO A 458 7.21 14.58 -31.66
N VAL A 459 8.27 14.88 -30.89
CA VAL A 459 8.18 15.81 -29.77
C VAL A 459 7.73 17.15 -30.34
N ALA A 460 6.55 17.61 -29.94
CA ALA A 460 6.08 18.94 -30.34
C ALA A 460 7.12 19.96 -29.86
N THR A 461 7.85 20.55 -30.80
CA THR A 461 8.76 21.67 -30.51
C THR A 461 7.88 22.83 -30.05
N ALA A 462 8.04 23.22 -28.79
CA ALA A 462 7.35 24.35 -28.16
C ALA A 462 7.66 25.68 -28.88
#